data_AF-A0A6A4PII1-F1
#
_entry.id   AF-A0A6A4PII1-F1
#
_cell.length_a   1.000
_cell.length_b   1.000
_cell.length_c   1.000
_cell.angle_alpha   90.00
_cell.angle_beta   90.00
_cell.angle_gamma   90.00
#
_symmetry.space_group_name_H-M   'P 1'
#
loop_
_entity.id
_entity.type
_entity.pdbx_description
1 polymer ?
#
loop_
_entity_poly.entity_id
_entity_poly.type
_entity_poly.pdbx_seq_one_letter_code
_entity_poly.pdbx_strand_id
1 'polypeptide(L)'
;MWNLSISLVHYVHRMVFFNPEIYSSDFTTPLPVVIDKCIQSAPIDTRRALYKNIVLSGGSTMFKDFHRRLQRDIKKIVDARALASEARLNGEIKSQPVEVNVLSHPIQRFAVWFGGSVLASTPEFFTACHTKAEYEEYGASICRTNPVFKGMY
;
A
#
# COMPACT_ATOMS: atom_id res chain seq x y z
N MET A 1 -10.63 -39.90 14.70
CA MET A 1 -9.85 -39.10 13.73
C MET A 1 -10.51 -37.72 13.68
N TRP A 2 -9.91 -36.70 14.28
CA TRP A 2 -10.51 -35.36 14.37
C TRP A 2 -10.37 -34.66 13.01
N ASN A 3 -11.48 -34.50 12.27
CA ASN A 3 -11.52 -33.68 11.07
C ASN A 3 -11.47 -32.20 11.49
N LEU A 4 -10.27 -31.64 11.58
CA LEU A 4 -10.09 -30.21 11.79
C LEU A 4 -10.61 -29.47 10.54
N SER A 5 -11.61 -28.61 10.71
CA SER A 5 -12.17 -27.82 9.60
C SER A 5 -11.19 -26.72 9.18
N ILE A 6 -10.37 -27.02 8.18
CA ILE A 6 -9.34 -26.13 7.60
C ILE A 6 -9.96 -24.79 7.14
N SER A 7 -11.24 -24.80 6.74
CA SER A 7 -11.98 -23.62 6.32
C SER A 7 -12.05 -22.51 7.37
N LEU A 8 -12.18 -22.87 8.66
CA LEU A 8 -12.23 -21.89 9.75
C LEU A 8 -10.88 -21.20 9.95
N VAL A 9 -9.78 -21.95 9.89
CA VAL A 9 -8.43 -21.43 10.09
C VAL A 9 -8.06 -20.42 8.99
N HIS A 10 -8.39 -20.74 7.74
CA HIS A 10 -8.17 -19.83 6.60
C HIS A 10 -8.96 -18.52 6.74
N TYR A 11 -10.18 -18.60 7.26
CA TYR A 11 -11.02 -17.43 7.51
C TYR A 11 -10.44 -16.55 8.62
N VAL A 12 -10.10 -17.16 9.77
CA VAL A 12 -9.54 -16.46 10.94
C VAL A 12 -8.23 -15.77 10.59
N HIS A 13 -7.32 -16.45 9.88
CA HIS A 13 -6.04 -15.88 9.48
C HIS A 13 -6.20 -14.60 8.64
N ARG A 14 -7.15 -14.61 7.70
CA ARG A 14 -7.49 -13.43 6.89
C ARG A 14 -8.13 -12.31 7.71
N MET A 15 -8.88 -12.65 8.77
CA MET A 15 -9.55 -11.67 9.60
C MET A 15 -8.58 -10.86 10.47
N VAL A 16 -7.40 -11.38 10.81
CA VAL A 16 -6.40 -10.67 11.63
C VAL A 16 -6.08 -9.29 11.06
N PHE A 17 -6.02 -9.13 9.73
CA PHE A 17 -5.74 -7.82 9.12
C PHE A 17 -6.84 -6.78 9.34
N PHE A 18 -8.08 -7.20 9.58
CA PHE A 18 -9.22 -6.30 9.68
C PHE A 18 -9.85 -6.27 11.07
N ASN A 19 -9.54 -7.27 11.89
CA ASN A 19 -9.92 -7.42 13.29
C ASN A 19 -8.71 -8.01 14.03
N PRO A 20 -7.64 -7.23 14.22
CA PRO A 20 -6.40 -7.73 14.82
C PRO A 20 -6.57 -8.14 16.30
N GLU A 21 -7.61 -7.62 16.94
CA GLU A 21 -8.07 -7.99 18.30
C GLU A 21 -8.32 -9.49 18.49
N ILE A 22 -8.55 -10.26 17.42
CA ILE A 22 -8.74 -11.71 17.50
C ILE A 22 -7.46 -12.48 17.88
N TYR A 23 -6.30 -11.83 17.74
CA TYR A 23 -4.99 -12.44 17.96
C TYR A 23 -4.18 -11.74 19.07
N SER A 24 -4.27 -10.42 19.18
CA SER A 24 -3.52 -9.64 20.17
C SER A 24 -4.37 -8.53 20.77
N SER A 25 -4.27 -8.35 22.09
CA SER A 25 -4.87 -7.24 22.83
C SER A 25 -4.17 -5.90 22.59
N ASP A 26 -2.91 -5.94 22.17
CA ASP A 26 -2.06 -4.74 22.08
C ASP A 26 -2.26 -4.01 20.74
N PHE A 27 -2.71 -4.73 19.71
CA PHE A 27 -2.95 -4.20 18.38
C PHE A 27 -4.42 -4.40 17.99
N THR A 28 -5.22 -3.36 18.17
CA THR A 28 -6.67 -3.41 17.87
C THR A 28 -7.05 -2.66 16.60
N THR A 29 -6.13 -1.88 16.01
CA THR A 29 -6.45 -1.02 14.86
C THR A 29 -6.47 -1.81 13.54
N PRO A 30 -7.60 -1.86 12.81
CA PRO A 30 -7.69 -2.54 11.52
C PRO A 30 -6.78 -1.93 10.45
N LEU A 31 -6.28 -2.76 9.51
CA LEU A 31 -5.45 -2.31 8.39
C LEU A 31 -6.04 -1.14 7.57
N PRO A 32 -7.34 -1.11 7.22
CA PRO A 32 -7.92 0.04 6.51
C PRO A 32 -7.75 1.37 7.26
N VAL A 33 -7.86 1.34 8.59
CA VAL A 33 -7.71 2.53 9.45
C VAL A 33 -6.25 2.97 9.51
N VAL A 34 -5.32 2.02 9.56
CA VAL A 34 -3.87 2.33 9.51
C VAL A 34 -3.51 3.01 8.19
N ILE A 35 -4.00 2.49 7.07
CA ILE A 35 -3.75 3.07 5.74
C ILE A 35 -4.35 4.48 5.65
N ASP A 36 -5.60 4.66 6.09
CA ASP A 36 -6.24 5.97 6.09
C ASP A 36 -5.47 6.99 6.94
N LYS A 37 -5.05 6.62 8.16
CA LYS A 37 -4.22 7.47 9.03
C LYS A 37 -2.89 7.85 8.36
N CYS A 38 -2.24 6.88 7.71
CA CYS A 38 -0.98 7.12 6.98
C CYS A 38 -1.19 8.15 5.86
N ILE A 39 -2.21 7.98 5.02
CA ILE A 39 -2.51 8.92 3.93
C ILE A 39 -2.90 10.30 4.49
N GLN A 40 -3.66 10.36 5.58
CA GLN A 40 -4.00 11.63 6.23
C GLN A 40 -2.81 12.34 6.86
N SER A 41 -1.73 11.62 7.23
CA SER A 41 -0.48 12.24 7.70
C SER A 41 0.35 12.86 6.57
N ALA A 42 0.10 12.48 5.32
CA ALA A 42 0.78 13.02 4.16
C ALA A 42 0.29 14.45 3.81
N PRO A 43 1.07 15.23 3.02
CA PRO A 43 0.66 16.55 2.53
C PRO A 43 -0.67 16.48 1.76
N ILE A 44 -1.54 17.49 1.96
CA ILE A 44 -2.92 17.50 1.46
C ILE A 44 -3.02 17.26 -0.07
N ASP A 45 -2.08 17.83 -0.83
CA ASP A 45 -2.07 17.76 -2.29
C ASP A 45 -1.82 16.34 -2.83
N THR A 46 -1.15 15.50 -2.04
CA THR A 46 -0.78 14.13 -2.44
C THR A 46 -1.86 13.10 -2.10
N ARG A 47 -2.75 13.39 -1.14
CA ARG A 47 -3.66 12.40 -0.54
C ARG A 47 -4.57 11.75 -1.58
N ARG A 48 -5.13 12.54 -2.50
CA ARG A 48 -6.01 12.03 -3.57
C ARG A 48 -5.27 11.04 -4.48
N ALA A 49 -4.03 11.35 -4.84
CA ALA A 49 -3.20 10.46 -5.65
C ALA A 49 -2.85 9.16 -4.91
N LEU A 50 -2.61 9.24 -3.60
CA LEU A 50 -2.34 8.08 -2.74
C LEU A 50 -3.55 7.15 -2.59
N TYR A 51 -4.75 7.70 -2.38
CA TYR A 51 -5.98 6.87 -2.32
C TYR A 51 -6.29 6.16 -3.65
N LYS A 52 -5.97 6.82 -4.77
CA LYS A 52 -6.17 6.27 -6.11
C LYS A 52 -5.17 5.16 -6.46
N ASN A 53 -4.02 5.10 -5.81
CA ASN A 53 -2.92 4.19 -6.18
C ASN A 53 -2.39 3.42 -4.97
N ILE A 54 -3.26 2.62 -4.34
CA ILE A 54 -2.85 1.72 -3.27
C ILE A 54 -2.39 0.40 -3.89
N VAL A 55 -1.07 0.17 -3.94
CA VAL A 55 -0.48 -1.04 -4.52
C VAL A 55 -0.22 -2.09 -3.44
N LEU A 56 -0.63 -3.32 -3.72
CA LEU A 56 -0.39 -4.48 -2.85
C LEU A 56 0.87 -5.23 -3.28
N SER A 57 1.68 -5.66 -2.31
CA SER A 57 2.91 -6.43 -2.53
C SER A 57 3.08 -7.49 -1.45
N GLY A 58 3.62 -8.65 -1.82
CA GLY A 58 3.95 -9.75 -0.92
C GLY A 58 2.94 -10.90 -0.94
N GLY A 59 3.34 -12.05 -0.39
CA GLY A 59 2.52 -13.26 -0.36
C GLY A 59 1.24 -13.11 0.49
N SER A 60 1.32 -12.40 1.61
CA SER A 60 0.19 -12.22 2.54
C SER A 60 -0.92 -11.32 2.00
N THR A 61 -0.72 -10.66 0.85
CA THR A 61 -1.79 -9.88 0.18
C THR A 61 -2.55 -10.69 -0.87
N MET A 62 -2.11 -11.92 -1.18
CA MET A 62 -2.63 -12.77 -2.25
C MET A 62 -3.96 -13.47 -1.93
N PHE A 63 -4.51 -13.26 -0.73
CA PHE A 63 -5.76 -13.90 -0.35
C PHE A 63 -6.91 -13.46 -1.30
N LYS A 64 -7.80 -14.40 -1.66
CA LYS A 64 -8.94 -14.16 -2.57
C LYS A 64 -9.86 -13.01 -2.12
N ASP A 65 -10.09 -11.99 -2.94
CA ASP A 65 -10.89 -10.78 -2.60
C ASP A 65 -10.28 -9.86 -1.51
N PHE A 66 -8.97 -9.97 -1.23
CA PHE A 66 -8.32 -9.11 -0.23
C PHE A 66 -8.40 -7.62 -0.65
N HIS A 67 -8.00 -7.33 -1.88
CA HIS A 67 -8.03 -5.99 -2.46
C HIS A 67 -9.45 -5.40 -2.46
N ARG A 68 -10.47 -6.18 -2.83
CA ARG A 68 -11.88 -5.72 -2.85
C ARG A 68 -12.37 -5.33 -1.46
N ARG A 69 -12.09 -6.18 -0.46
CA ARG A 69 -12.45 -5.88 0.92
C ARG A 69 -11.73 -4.61 1.40
N LEU A 70 -10.42 -4.53 1.17
CA LEU A 70 -9.62 -3.39 1.58
C LEU A 70 -10.12 -2.09 0.95
N GLN A 71 -10.38 -2.08 -0.36
CA GLN A 71 -10.90 -0.94 -1.09
C GLN A 71 -12.26 -0.50 -0.54
N ARG A 72 -13.17 -1.45 -0.31
CA ARG A 72 -14.50 -1.17 0.24
C ARG A 72 -14.40 -0.55 1.64
N ASP A 73 -13.59 -1.15 2.51
CA ASP A 73 -13.50 -0.72 3.91
C ASP A 73 -12.81 0.66 4.02
N ILE A 74 -11.79 0.95 3.20
CA ILE A 74 -11.18 2.28 3.07
C ILE A 74 -12.18 3.29 2.50
N LYS A 75 -12.89 2.94 1.42
CA LYS A 75 -13.88 3.83 0.80
C LYS A 75 -14.96 4.25 1.80
N LYS A 76 -15.45 3.34 2.63
CA LYS A 76 -16.40 3.67 3.71
C LYS A 76 -15.85 4.71 4.69
N ILE A 77 -14.59 4.58 5.11
CA ILE A 77 -13.95 5.52 6.03
C ILE A 77 -13.85 6.91 5.38
N VAL A 78 -13.41 6.96 4.12
CA VAL A 78 -13.23 8.20 3.38
C VAL A 78 -14.57 8.89 3.12
N ASP A 79 -15.57 8.16 2.65
CA ASP A 79 -16.91 8.67 2.38
C ASP A 79 -17.58 9.18 3.68
N ALA A 80 -17.45 8.44 4.79
CA ALA A 80 -17.97 8.88 6.09
C ALA A 80 -17.33 10.19 6.57
N ARG A 81 -16.02 10.36 6.37
CA ARG A 81 -15.31 11.60 6.70
C ARG A 81 -15.73 12.77 5.81
N ALA A 82 -15.94 12.52 4.51
CA ALA A 82 -16.44 13.52 3.58
C ALA A 82 -17.83 14.01 3.99
N LEU A 83 -18.76 13.09 4.25
CA LEU A 83 -20.11 13.40 4.72
C LEU A 83 -20.10 14.18 6.04
N ALA A 84 -19.27 13.78 7.01
CA ALA A 84 -19.14 14.50 8.27
C ALA A 84 -18.60 15.93 8.09
N SER A 85 -17.76 16.15 7.07
CA SER A 85 -17.24 17.48 6.74
C SER A 85 -18.31 18.36 6.08
N GLU A 86 -19.08 17.79 5.15
CA GLU A 86 -20.18 18.49 4.47
C GLU A 86 -21.30 18.89 5.44
N ALA A 87 -21.64 18.00 6.38
CA ALA A 87 -22.62 18.28 7.42
C ALA A 87 -22.21 19.45 8.34
N ARG A 88 -20.90 19.62 8.60
CA ARG A 88 -20.38 20.75 9.41
C ARG A 88 -20.40 22.08 8.67
N LEU A 89 -20.43 22.06 7.34
CA LEU A 89 -20.40 23.24 6.48
C LEU A 89 -21.79 23.55 5.91
N ASN A 90 -22.86 23.03 6.52
CA ASN A 90 -24.26 23.22 6.10
C ASN A 90 -24.52 22.91 4.61
N GLY A 91 -23.69 22.04 4.00
CA GLY A 91 -23.78 21.71 2.58
C GLY A 91 -23.38 22.81 1.59
N GLU A 92 -22.83 23.94 2.04
CA GLU A 92 -22.37 25.03 1.17
C GLU A 92 -21.16 24.62 0.31
N ILE A 93 -20.29 23.77 0.87
CA ILE A 93 -19.09 23.26 0.20
C ILE A 93 -19.23 21.75 0.05
N LYS A 94 -19.42 21.29 -1.20
CA LYS A 94 -19.40 19.87 -1.53
C LYS A 94 -17.98 19.41 -1.81
N SER A 95 -17.56 18.36 -1.11
CA SER A 95 -16.25 17.78 -1.32
C SER A 95 -16.25 16.93 -2.58
N GLN A 96 -15.23 17.07 -3.44
CA GLN A 96 -15.09 16.20 -4.61
C GLN A 96 -14.86 14.76 -4.14
N PRO A 97 -15.62 13.77 -4.64
CA PRO A 97 -15.47 12.37 -4.26
C PRO A 97 -14.02 11.92 -4.37
N VAL A 98 -13.55 11.17 -3.37
CA VAL A 98 -12.21 10.59 -3.39
C VAL A 98 -12.30 9.21 -4.02
N GLU A 99 -11.62 9.04 -5.14
CA GLU A 99 -11.47 7.74 -5.79
C GLU A 99 -10.50 6.89 -4.96
N VAL A 100 -10.98 5.74 -4.48
CA VAL A 100 -10.17 4.76 -3.75
C VAL A 100 -10.00 3.54 -4.63
N ASN A 101 -8.76 3.20 -4.94
CA ASN A 101 -8.45 2.08 -5.82
C ASN A 101 -7.27 1.28 -5.25
N VAL A 102 -7.53 0.00 -4.97
CA VAL A 102 -6.56 -0.95 -4.45
C VAL A 102 -6.18 -1.92 -5.56
N LEU A 103 -4.97 -1.75 -6.06
CA LEU A 103 -4.46 -2.46 -7.22
C LEU A 103 -3.98 -3.86 -6.82
N SER A 104 -4.56 -4.87 -7.47
CA SER A 104 -4.06 -6.23 -7.40
C SER A 104 -3.52 -6.74 -8.72
N HIS A 105 -2.40 -7.48 -8.68
CA HIS A 105 -1.75 -8.00 -9.88
C HIS A 105 -1.25 -9.45 -9.68
N PRO A 106 -1.15 -10.27 -10.76
CA PRO A 106 -0.75 -11.68 -10.63
C PRO A 106 0.66 -11.90 -10.05
N ILE A 107 1.58 -10.97 -10.32
CA ILE A 107 2.97 -11.03 -9.87
C ILE A 107 3.22 -10.49 -8.45
N GLN A 108 2.16 -10.33 -7.65
CA GLN A 108 2.18 -9.70 -6.31
C GLN A 108 3.15 -10.36 -5.33
N ARG A 109 3.26 -11.69 -5.41
CA ARG A 109 4.18 -12.46 -4.56
C ARG A 109 5.64 -12.02 -4.71
N PHE A 110 6.02 -11.59 -5.90
CA PHE A 110 7.39 -11.20 -6.24
C PHE A 110 7.45 -9.76 -6.78
N ALA A 111 6.48 -8.92 -6.43
CA ALA A 111 6.32 -7.58 -7.01
C ALA A 111 7.61 -6.75 -6.95
N VAL A 112 8.29 -6.78 -5.79
CA VAL A 112 9.54 -6.06 -5.56
C VAL A 112 10.66 -6.59 -6.45
N TRP A 113 10.83 -7.92 -6.49
CA TRP A 113 11.88 -8.55 -7.28
C TRP A 113 11.66 -8.37 -8.78
N PHE A 114 10.41 -8.53 -9.22
CA PHE A 114 10.01 -8.29 -10.61
C PHE A 114 10.25 -6.84 -11.02
N GLY A 115 9.84 -5.88 -10.18
CA GLY A 115 10.10 -4.45 -10.41
C GLY A 115 11.59 -4.15 -10.55
N GLY A 116 12.43 -4.75 -9.68
CA GLY A 116 13.88 -4.66 -9.78
C GLY A 116 14.46 -5.27 -11.06
N SER A 117 13.95 -6.43 -11.49
CA SER A 117 14.37 -7.09 -12.74
C SER A 117 14.01 -6.24 -13.97
N VAL A 118 12.83 -5.63 -14.00
CA VAL A 118 12.41 -4.74 -15.08
C VAL A 118 13.27 -3.48 -15.08
N LEU A 119 13.47 -2.86 -13.91
CA LEU A 119 14.29 -1.66 -13.77
C LEU A 119 15.74 -1.90 -14.20
N ALA A 120 16.35 -3.02 -13.78
CA ALA A 120 17.72 -3.39 -14.15
C ALA A 120 17.91 -3.73 -15.63
N SER A 121 16.81 -3.95 -16.36
CA SER A 121 16.84 -4.24 -17.79
C SER A 121 16.80 -2.96 -18.65
N THR A 122 16.60 -1.77 -18.05
CA THR A 122 16.57 -0.52 -18.81
C THR A 122 17.96 0.13 -18.91
N PRO A 123 18.29 0.85 -19.99
CA PRO A 123 19.58 1.53 -20.13
C PRO A 123 19.87 2.55 -19.01
N GLU A 124 18.82 3.20 -18.49
CA GLU A 124 18.92 4.22 -17.44
C GLU A 124 19.45 3.65 -16.12
N PHE A 125 19.27 2.35 -15.88
CA PHE A 125 19.82 1.68 -14.71
C PHE A 125 21.34 1.81 -14.64
N PHE A 126 22.04 1.62 -15.76
CA PHE A 126 23.50 1.70 -15.79
C PHE A 126 24.00 3.12 -15.54
N THR A 127 23.25 4.13 -15.98
CA THR A 127 23.58 5.55 -15.73
C THR A 127 23.29 5.98 -14.30
N ALA A 128 22.34 5.32 -13.64
CA ALA A 128 21.96 5.61 -12.26
C ALA A 128 22.81 4.85 -11.22
N CYS A 129 23.52 3.80 -11.65
CA CYS A 129 24.38 3.00 -10.78
C CYS A 129 25.69 3.70 -10.46
N HIS A 130 26.10 3.59 -9.20
CA HIS A 130 27.44 3.98 -8.76
C HIS A 130 28.47 2.95 -9.25
N THR A 131 29.49 3.43 -9.94
CA THR A 131 30.58 2.60 -10.44
C THR A 131 31.59 2.29 -9.33
N LYS A 132 32.38 1.23 -9.54
CA LYS A 132 33.47 0.89 -8.64
C LYS A 132 34.51 2.01 -8.53
N ALA A 133 34.82 2.69 -9.63
CA ALA A 133 35.78 3.79 -9.66
C ALA A 133 35.31 4.97 -8.79
N GLU A 134 34.03 5.36 -8.91
CA GLU A 134 33.45 6.41 -8.05
C GLU A 134 33.46 6.02 -6.57
N TYR A 135 33.22 4.75 -6.26
CA TYR A 135 33.29 4.26 -4.88
C TYR A 135 34.70 4.34 -4.32
N GLU A 136 35.72 4.03 -5.11
CA GLU A 136 37.13 4.10 -4.68
C GLU A 136 37.59 5.55 -4.49
N GLU A 137 37.07 6.50 -5.27
CA GLU A 137 37.40 7.93 -5.20
C GLU A 137 36.65 8.67 -4.07
N TYR A 138 35.34 8.51 -3.99
CA TYR A 138 34.45 9.25 -3.07
C TYR A 138 34.04 8.45 -1.82
N GLY A 139 34.40 7.18 -1.77
CA GLY A 139 34.10 6.26 -0.68
C GLY A 139 32.63 5.84 -0.61
N ALA A 140 32.26 5.15 0.47
CA ALA A 140 30.90 4.63 0.69
C ALA A 140 29.81 5.70 0.84
N SER A 141 30.18 6.98 0.87
CA SER A 141 29.24 8.09 1.00
C SER A 141 28.25 8.14 -0.17
N ILE A 142 28.69 7.77 -1.38
CA ILE A 142 27.87 7.80 -2.60
C ILE A 142 26.70 6.81 -2.53
N CYS A 143 26.87 5.67 -1.85
CA CYS A 143 25.83 4.65 -1.72
C CYS A 143 24.71 5.01 -0.73
N ARG A 144 24.82 6.15 -0.02
CA ARG A 144 23.78 6.62 0.92
C ARG A 144 22.52 7.09 0.20
N THR A 145 22.63 7.48 -1.05
CA THR A 145 21.49 7.94 -1.85
C THR A 145 21.62 7.37 -3.26
N ASN A 146 20.61 6.61 -3.67
CA ASN A 146 20.52 6.11 -5.03
C ASN A 146 19.44 6.92 -5.74
N PRO A 147 19.74 7.52 -6.90
CA PRO A 147 18.76 8.33 -7.62
C PRO A 147 17.56 7.45 -8.02
N VAL A 148 16.35 7.95 -7.78
CA VAL A 148 15.14 7.34 -8.31
C VAL A 148 15.00 7.81 -9.75
N PHE A 149 14.98 6.87 -10.68
CA PHE A 149 14.76 7.14 -12.09
C PHE A 149 13.50 6.43 -12.56
N LYS A 150 12.81 7.04 -13.52
CA LYS A 150 11.65 6.43 -14.15
C LYS A 150 12.16 5.43 -15.18
N GLY A 151 12.05 4.14 -14.90
CA GLY A 151 12.01 3.15 -15.99
C GLY A 151 10.80 3.49 -16.86
N MET A 152 10.97 3.58 -18.17
CA MET A 152 9.93 3.99 -19.12
C MET A 152 8.62 3.20 -18.94
N TYR A 153 7.66 3.75 -18.19
CA TYR A 153 6.22 3.47 -18.20
C TYR A 153 5.44 4.70 -17.72
#